data_AF-A0A809S8J7-F1
#
_entry.id   AF-A0A809S8J7-F1
#
_cell.length_a   1.000
_cell.length_b   1.000
_cell.length_c   1.000
_cell.angle_alpha   90.00
_cell.angle_beta   90.00
_cell.angle_gamma   90.00
#
_symmetry.space_group_name_H-M   'P 1'
#
loop_
_entity.id
_entity.type
_entity.pdbx_description
1 polymer ?
#
loop_
_entity_poly.entity_id
_entity_poly.type
_entity_poly.pdbx_seq_one_letter_code
_entity_poly.pdbx_strand_id
1 'polypeptide(L)' 'MPEVVDISQRHKQDMTDVIASLLPVSQNQKYDAQALAVAVDGAIIRAQFDRTPEAALSSIDRIQKALLGMSK' A
#
# COMPACT_ATOMS: atom_id res chain seq x y z
N MET A 1 0.61 -20.18 16.54
CA MET A 1 -0.13 -19.37 17.53
C MET A 1 -1.25 -18.63 16.79
N PRO A 2 -2.52 -19.03 16.94
CA PRO A 2 -3.65 -18.38 16.26
C PRO A 2 -3.76 -16.88 16.54
N GLU A 3 -3.50 -16.46 17.78
CA GLU A 3 -3.56 -15.07 18.21
C GLU A 3 -2.63 -14.12 17.41
N VAL A 4 -1.46 -14.62 16.99
CA VAL A 4 -0.50 -13.85 16.18
C VAL A 4 -1.04 -13.61 14.77
N VAL A 5 -1.78 -14.57 14.23
CA VAL A 5 -2.43 -14.44 12.92
C VAL A 5 -3.50 -13.36 12.98
N ASP A 6 -4.35 -13.39 14.01
CA ASP A 6 -5.43 -12.43 14.19
C ASP A 6 -4.90 -11.00 14.39
N ILE A 7 -3.84 -10.84 15.19
CA ILE A 7 -3.17 -9.53 15.39
C ILE A 7 -2.60 -9.03 14.07
N SER A 8 -1.93 -9.91 13.31
CA SER A 8 -1.33 -9.54 12.03
C SER A 8 -2.37 -9.14 10.99
N GLN A 9 -3.51 -9.85 10.93
CA GLN A 9 -4.62 -9.53 10.05
C GLN A 9 -5.25 -8.19 10.40
N ARG A 10 -5.53 -7.92 11.68
CA ARG A 10 -6.06 -6.62 12.13
C ARG A 10 -5.13 -5.49 11.77
N HIS A 11 -3.84 -5.65 12.06
CA HIS A 11 -2.85 -4.63 11.73
C HIS A 11 -2.78 -4.30 10.22
N LYS A 12 -2.89 -5.33 9.36
CA LYS A 12 -2.95 -5.13 7.90
C LYS A 12 -4.23 -4.43 7.45
N GLN A 13 -5.35 -4.75 8.10
CA GLN A 13 -6.62 -4.05 7.86
C GLN A 13 -6.51 -2.57 8.26
N ASP A 14 -5.96 -2.28 9.45
CA ASP A 14 -5.77 -0.92 9.94
C ASP A 14 -4.94 -0.09 8.96
N MET A 15 -3.85 -0.65 8.42
CA MET A 15 -3.03 0.01 7.40
C MET A 15 -3.83 0.31 6.13
N THR A 16 -4.65 -0.64 5.67
CA THR A 16 -5.49 -0.47 4.48
C THR A 16 -6.54 0.61 4.69
N ASP A 17 -7.14 0.67 5.89
CA ASP A 17 -8.13 1.68 6.26
C ASP A 17 -7.51 3.08 6.33
N VAL A 18 -6.28 3.19 6.85
CA VAL A 18 -5.51 4.44 6.81
C VAL A 18 -5.25 4.88 5.37
N ILE A 19 -4.82 3.97 4.50
CA ILE A 19 -4.60 4.30 3.07
C ILE A 19 -5.91 4.78 2.43
N ALA A 20 -7.02 4.08 2.66
CA ALA A 20 -8.33 4.46 2.13
C ALA A 20 -8.74 5.88 2.55
N SER A 21 -8.45 6.26 3.80
CA SER A 21 -8.74 7.61 4.33
C SER A 21 -7.96 8.73 3.64
N LEU A 22 -6.82 8.40 3.00
CA LEU A 22 -5.99 9.36 2.26
C LEU A 22 -6.36 9.48 0.79
N LEU A 23 -7.19 8.57 0.27
CA LEU A 23 -7.59 8.55 -1.14
C LEU A 23 -8.80 9.44 -1.40
N PRO A 24 -8.87 10.09 -2.58
CA PRO A 24 -10.09 10.75 -3.02
C PRO A 24 -11.30 9.81 -2.99
N VAL A 25 -12.46 10.33 -2.64
CA VAL A 25 -13.70 9.55 -2.65
C VAL A 25 -14.02 9.15 -4.09
N SER A 26 -14.12 7.84 -4.34
CA SER A 26 -14.44 7.28 -5.64
C SER A 26 -15.13 5.92 -5.46
N GLN A 27 -15.73 5.39 -6.53
CA GLN A 27 -16.30 4.04 -6.52
C GLN A 27 -15.24 2.96 -6.30
N ASN A 28 -13.97 3.25 -6.61
CA ASN A 28 -12.85 2.33 -6.50
C ASN A 28 -11.99 2.53 -5.25
N GLN A 29 -12.31 3.51 -4.39
CA GLN A 29 -11.46 3.91 -3.25
C GLN A 29 -10.98 2.73 -2.39
N LYS A 30 -11.87 1.78 -2.07
CA LYS A 30 -11.52 0.59 -1.28
C LYS A 30 -10.62 -0.38 -2.05
N TYR A 31 -10.88 -0.57 -3.35
CA TYR A 31 -10.06 -1.43 -4.21
C TYR A 31 -8.66 -0.83 -4.43
N ASP A 32 -8.58 0.47 -4.66
CA ASP A 32 -7.32 1.19 -4.82
C ASP A 32 -6.52 1.19 -3.51
N ALA A 33 -7.18 1.37 -2.37
CA ALA A 33 -6.53 1.27 -1.06
C ALA A 33 -5.93 -0.12 -0.80
N GLN A 34 -6.68 -1.18 -1.13
CA GLN A 34 -6.20 -2.55 -1.02
C GLN A 34 -5.01 -2.82 -1.96
N ALA A 35 -5.07 -2.34 -3.21
CA ALA A 35 -3.98 -2.48 -4.17
C ALA A 35 -2.72 -1.73 -3.71
N LEU A 36 -2.88 -0.52 -3.18
CA LEU A 36 -1.78 0.25 -2.60
C LEU A 36 -1.21 -0.41 -1.35
N ALA A 37 -2.02 -1.02 -0.48
CA ALA A 37 -1.53 -1.77 0.68
C ALA A 37 -0.60 -2.93 0.27
N VAL A 38 -0.96 -3.68 -0.78
CA VAL A 38 -0.09 -4.72 -1.36
C VAL A 38 1.20 -4.12 -1.94
N ALA A 39 1.11 -2.97 -2.62
CA ALA A 39 2.28 -2.28 -3.14
C ALA A 39 3.22 -1.79 -2.01
N VAL A 40 2.68 -1.30 -0.90
CA VAL A 40 3.44 -0.91 0.31
C VAL A 40 4.19 -2.12 0.87
N ASP A 41 3.54 -3.28 0.99
CA ASP A 41 4.20 -4.50 1.46
C ASP A 41 5.40 -4.88 0.58
N GLY A 42 5.23 -4.83 -0.74
CA GLY A 42 6.32 -5.05 -1.69
C GLY A 42 7.43 -3.99 -1.60
N ALA A 43 7.06 -2.73 -1.38
CA ALA A 43 8.00 -1.62 -1.22
C ALA A 43 8.83 -1.74 0.07
N ILE A 44 8.22 -2.18 1.18
CA ILE A 44 8.91 -2.44 2.45
C ILE A 44 9.99 -3.51 2.24
N ILE A 45 9.63 -4.64 1.61
CA ILE A 45 10.58 -5.72 1.34
C ILE A 45 11.69 -5.25 0.38
N ARG A 46 11.34 -4.49 -0.67
CA ARG A 46 12.32 -3.92 -1.60
C ARG A 46 13.31 -2.99 -0.90
N ALA A 47 12.82 -2.07 -0.07
CA ALA A 47 13.67 -1.13 0.67
C ALA A 47 14.57 -1.82 1.71
N GLN A 48 14.14 -2.95 2.26
CA GLN A 48 14.97 -3.76 3.17
C GLN A 48 16.03 -4.58 2.41
N PHE A 49 15.77 -4.95 1.16
CA PHE A 49 16.70 -5.69 0.33
C PHE A 49 17.76 -4.79 -0.33
N ASP A 50 17.35 -3.61 -0.80
CA ASP A 50 18.23 -2.66 -1.46
C ASP A 50 19.05 -1.86 -0.43
N ARG A 51 20.17 -1.28 -0.86
CA ARG A 51 21.02 -0.44 0.02
C ARG A 51 20.35 0.89 0.38
N THR A 52 19.36 1.31 -0.40
CA THR A 52 18.72 2.62 -0.31
C THR A 52 17.24 2.50 -0.75
N PRO A 53 16.32 3.36 -0.26
CA PRO A 53 14.88 3.19 -0.45
C PRO A 53 14.33 3.72 -1.80
N GLU A 54 15.13 4.38 -2.62
CA GLU A 54 14.65 5.17 -3.77
C GLU A 54 13.96 4.28 -4.82
N ALA A 55 14.43 3.05 -5.03
CA ALA A 55 13.80 2.12 -5.96
C ALA A 55 12.39 1.71 -5.51
N ALA A 56 12.20 1.50 -4.19
CA ALA A 56 10.90 1.20 -3.60
C ALA A 56 9.94 2.39 -3.73
N LEU A 57 10.43 3.61 -3.41
CA LEU A 57 9.66 4.84 -3.51
C LEU A 57 9.25 5.16 -4.97
N SER A 58 10.16 4.97 -5.91
CA SER A 58 9.87 5.16 -7.35
C SER A 58 8.78 4.19 -7.84
N SER A 59 8.84 2.94 -7.39
CA SER A 59 7.86 1.91 -7.77
C SER A 59 6.47 2.22 -7.23
N ILE A 60 6.34 2.61 -5.95
CA ILE A 60 5.04 2.92 -5.37
C ILE A 60 4.43 4.21 -5.95
N ASP A 61 5.23 5.23 -6.23
CA ASP A 61 4.78 6.45 -6.93
C ASP A 61 4.21 6.12 -8.32
N ARG A 62 4.88 5.23 -9.07
CA ARG A 62 4.40 4.79 -10.38
C ARG A 62 3.06 4.06 -10.30
N ILE A 63 2.89 3.18 -9.31
CA ILE A 63 1.65 2.42 -9.08
C ILE A 63 0.52 3.36 -8.66
N GLN A 64 0.78 4.26 -7.71
CA GLN A 64 -0.19 5.25 -7.24
C GLN A 64 -0.73 6.09 -8.42
N LYS A 65 0.15 6.59 -9.28
CA LYS A 65 -0.28 7.37 -10.46
C LYS A 65 -1.13 6.57 -11.43
N ALA A 66 -0.83 5.29 -11.62
CA ALA A 66 -1.58 4.41 -12.50
C ALA A 66 -2.99 4.12 -11.96
N LEU A 67 -3.12 3.91 -10.64
CA LEU A 67 -4.40 3.62 -10.00
C LEU A 67 -5.29 4.86 -9.89
N LEU A 68 -4.72 6.01 -9.49
CA LEU A 68 -5.49 7.22 -9.22
C LEU A 68 -5.78 8.05 -10.48
N GLY A 69 -5.46 7.54 -11.67
CA GLY A 69 -5.72 8.23 -12.94
C GLY A 69 -5.01 9.58 -13.06
N MET A 70 -3.98 9.84 -12.25
CA MET A 70 -3.16 11.05 -12.33
C MET A 70 -2.15 10.89 -13.46
N SER A 71 -2.66 10.84 -14.69
CA SER A 71 -1.85 11.14 -15.86
C SER A 71 -1.55 12.64 -15.83
N LYS A 72 -0.26 13.00 -15.92
CA LYS A 72 0.16 14.40 -16.09
C LYS A 72 -0.62 15.10 -17.20
#